data_AF-A0A366ZDR2-F1
#
_entry.id   AF-A0A366ZDR2-F1
#
_cell.length_a   1.000
_cell.length_b   1.000
_cell.length_c   1.000
_cell.angle_alpha   90.00
_cell.angle_beta   90.00
_cell.angle_gamma   90.00
#
_symmetry.space_group_name_H-M   'P 1'
#
loop_
_entity.id
_entity.type
_entity.pdbx_description
1 polymer ?
#
loop_
_entity_poly.entity_id
_entity_poly.type
_entity_poly.pdbx_seq_one_letter_code
_entity_poly.pdbx_strand_id
1 'polypeptide(L)'
;MTRPQPLTPEALADRLAALLADREPEPGASALRVAVDGPDITCPTDLAAALADRLPALGRPAVVVPAAGFLRPASLRLEHGRTDPDARYTDWLDAGALAREVLDPVGPGGSGEYLPVLWDVARDRAARVRPQPMPSCGVLLVPGPLLQGLGLAFDVVVHLRVAPAARRRRTPAEQAWELPAFDRYDAEVDPVALADAVVLTDSPDHPALLLQGCFT
;
A
#
# COMPACT_ATOMS: atom_id res chain seq x y z
N MET A 1 -16.66 9.62 -7.77
CA MET A 1 -16.25 9.85 -6.37
C MET A 1 -17.41 10.36 -5.52
N THR A 2 -17.62 9.78 -4.34
CA THR A 2 -18.65 10.21 -3.36
C THR A 2 -18.27 11.52 -2.68
N ARG A 3 -19.21 12.07 -1.89
CA ARG A 3 -18.90 13.16 -0.97
C ARG A 3 -17.97 12.64 0.15
N PRO A 4 -17.04 13.47 0.68
CA PRO A 4 -16.23 13.11 1.83
C PRO A 4 -17.09 12.75 3.04
N GLN A 5 -16.81 11.59 3.62
CA GLN A 5 -17.40 11.13 4.88
C GLN A 5 -16.37 11.26 6.00
N PRO A 6 -16.51 12.23 6.92
CA PRO A 6 -15.65 12.33 8.09
C PRO A 6 -15.83 11.13 9.02
N LEU A 7 -14.72 10.57 9.50
CA LEU A 7 -14.68 9.39 10.37
C LEU A 7 -13.62 9.59 11.45
N THR A 8 -13.73 8.84 12.56
CA THR A 8 -12.56 8.63 13.44
C THR A 8 -11.63 7.59 12.80
N PRO A 9 -10.35 7.50 13.20
CA PRO A 9 -9.45 6.46 12.72
C PRO A 9 -10.01 5.04 12.89
N GLU A 10 -10.67 4.74 14.01
CA GLU A 10 -11.27 3.44 14.27
C GLU A 10 -12.46 3.18 13.33
N ALA A 11 -13.36 4.16 13.18
CA ALA A 11 -14.51 4.04 12.31
C ALA A 11 -14.12 3.97 10.82
N LEU A 12 -13.00 4.58 10.44
CA LEU A 12 -12.40 4.42 9.12
C LEU A 12 -11.96 2.98 8.87
N ALA A 13 -11.20 2.40 9.81
CA ALA A 13 -10.74 1.02 9.69
C ALA A 13 -11.92 0.04 9.66
N ASP A 14 -12.94 0.25 10.51
CA ASP A 14 -14.17 -0.56 10.48
C ASP A 14 -14.88 -0.46 9.13
N ARG A 15 -15.03 0.77 8.60
CA ARG A 15 -15.71 1.02 7.33
C ARG A 15 -14.98 0.38 6.16
N LEU A 16 -13.66 0.53 6.08
CA LEU A 16 -12.83 -0.07 5.03
C LEU A 16 -12.81 -1.59 5.14
N ALA A 17 -12.71 -2.16 6.35
CA ALA A 17 -12.76 -3.62 6.52
C ALA A 17 -14.09 -4.21 6.03
N ALA A 18 -15.22 -3.56 6.35
CA ALA A 18 -16.53 -3.99 5.84
C ALA A 18 -16.59 -3.93 4.31
N LEU A 19 -16.12 -2.82 3.71
CA LEU A 19 -16.08 -2.67 2.26
C LEU A 19 -15.22 -3.75 1.59
N LEU A 20 -14.04 -4.05 2.13
CA LEU A 20 -13.15 -5.08 1.61
C LEU A 20 -13.72 -6.50 1.80
N ALA A 21 -14.46 -6.73 2.88
CA ALA A 21 -15.04 -8.05 3.15
C ALA A 21 -16.15 -8.43 2.17
N ASP A 22 -16.88 -7.44 1.65
CA ASP A 22 -17.91 -7.62 0.63
C ASP A 22 -17.33 -7.75 -0.80
N ARG A 23 -16.00 -7.69 -0.95
CA ARG A 23 -15.33 -7.82 -2.26
C ARG A 23 -14.83 -9.24 -2.50
N GLU A 24 -15.27 -9.78 -3.62
CA GLU A 24 -14.67 -10.99 -4.17
C GLU A 24 -13.38 -10.67 -4.91
N PRO A 25 -12.36 -11.54 -4.82
CA PRO A 25 -11.15 -11.42 -5.63
C PRO A 25 -11.46 -11.71 -7.11
N GLU A 26 -10.49 -11.42 -7.98
CA GLU A 26 -10.59 -11.81 -9.39
C GLU A 26 -10.89 -13.32 -9.54
N PRO A 27 -11.70 -13.74 -10.53
CA PRO A 27 -11.97 -15.15 -10.76
C PRO A 27 -10.68 -15.98 -10.91
N GLY A 28 -10.55 -17.01 -10.08
CA GLY A 28 -9.37 -17.89 -10.06
C GLY A 28 -8.20 -17.38 -9.22
N ALA A 29 -8.30 -16.19 -8.61
CA ALA A 29 -7.37 -15.72 -7.61
C ALA A 29 -7.65 -16.36 -6.24
N SER A 30 -6.60 -16.51 -5.43
CA SER A 30 -6.67 -17.07 -4.07
C SER A 30 -6.89 -16.02 -2.99
N ALA A 31 -6.68 -14.73 -3.30
CA ALA A 31 -6.84 -13.61 -2.38
C ALA A 31 -7.35 -12.36 -3.08
N LEU A 32 -7.99 -11.48 -2.30
CA LEU A 32 -8.18 -10.08 -2.67
C LEU A 32 -6.87 -9.32 -2.39
N ARG A 33 -6.25 -8.77 -3.43
CA ARG A 33 -4.99 -8.01 -3.39
C ARG A 33 -5.30 -6.53 -3.23
N VAL A 34 -4.89 -5.95 -2.11
CA VAL A 34 -5.24 -4.58 -1.73
C VAL A 34 -3.99 -3.75 -1.50
N ALA A 35 -3.86 -2.63 -2.19
CA ALA A 35 -2.86 -1.61 -1.85
C ALA A 35 -3.39 -0.69 -0.74
N VAL A 36 -2.54 -0.41 0.26
CA VAL A 36 -2.72 0.70 1.19
C VAL A 36 -1.61 1.71 0.89
N ASP A 37 -1.87 2.53 -0.11
CA ASP A 37 -0.90 3.43 -0.71
C ASP A 37 -0.89 4.80 -0.03
N GLY A 38 0.29 5.33 0.30
CA GLY A 38 0.39 6.71 0.78
C GLY A 38 1.77 7.07 1.30
N PRO A 39 2.10 8.38 1.40
CA PRO A 39 3.38 8.82 1.95
C PRO A 39 3.64 8.26 3.36
N ASP A 40 4.90 8.02 3.72
CA ASP A 40 5.26 7.39 5.01
C ASP A 40 4.66 8.13 6.23
N ILE A 41 4.52 9.45 6.15
CA ILE A 41 3.89 10.29 7.18
C ILE A 41 2.40 9.96 7.45
N THR A 42 1.76 9.18 6.59
CA THR A 42 0.37 8.71 6.75
C THR A 42 0.26 7.37 7.45
N CYS A 43 1.40 6.72 7.75
CA CYS A 43 1.47 5.43 8.40
C CYS A 43 0.57 4.36 7.72
N PRO A 44 0.72 4.08 6.41
CA PRO A 44 -0.12 3.09 5.72
C PRO A 44 -0.03 1.70 6.35
N THR A 45 1.12 1.36 6.95
CA THR A 45 1.31 0.11 7.69
C THR A 45 0.39 0.00 8.90
N ASP A 46 0.13 1.09 9.61
CA ASP A 46 -0.75 1.08 10.79
C ASP A 46 -2.21 0.86 10.37
N LEU A 47 -2.64 1.50 9.27
CA LEU A 47 -3.98 1.23 8.73
C LEU A 47 -4.10 -0.22 8.23
N ALA A 48 -3.09 -0.74 7.52
CA ALA A 48 -3.11 -2.13 7.08
C ALA A 48 -3.17 -3.13 8.26
N ALA A 49 -2.44 -2.87 9.35
CA ALA A 49 -2.54 -3.67 10.56
C ALA A 49 -3.95 -3.58 11.18
N ALA A 50 -4.50 -2.38 11.29
CA ALA A 50 -5.85 -2.18 11.81
C ALA A 50 -6.93 -2.89 10.97
N LEU A 51 -6.77 -2.94 9.64
CA LEU A 51 -7.63 -3.72 8.75
C LEU A 51 -7.45 -5.22 8.96
N ALA A 52 -6.21 -5.68 9.08
CA ALA A 52 -5.89 -7.09 9.29
C ALA A 52 -6.46 -7.64 10.61
N ASP A 53 -6.58 -6.79 11.64
CA ASP A 53 -7.22 -7.15 12.91
C ASP A 53 -8.74 -7.29 12.81
N ARG A 54 -9.39 -6.58 11.87
CA ARG A 54 -10.86 -6.50 11.74
C ARG A 54 -11.43 -7.53 10.77
N LEU A 55 -10.74 -7.77 9.67
CA LEU A 55 -11.21 -8.65 8.58
C LEU A 55 -11.51 -10.10 9.03
N PRO A 56 -10.77 -10.73 9.96
CA PRO A 56 -11.08 -12.08 10.41
C PRO A 56 -12.48 -12.23 11.03
N ALA A 57 -12.95 -11.23 11.76
CA ALA A 57 -14.30 -11.22 12.35
C ALA A 57 -15.41 -11.14 11.27
N LEU A 58 -15.06 -10.70 10.06
CA LEU A 58 -15.91 -10.65 8.89
C LEU A 58 -15.76 -11.89 7.98
N GLY A 59 -15.07 -12.94 8.47
CA GLY A 59 -14.85 -14.18 7.72
C GLY A 59 -13.76 -14.08 6.65
N ARG A 60 -12.92 -13.03 6.71
CA ARG A 60 -11.86 -12.77 5.73
C ARG A 60 -10.51 -12.75 6.44
N PRO A 61 -9.76 -13.85 6.50
CA PRO A 61 -8.41 -13.82 7.07
C PRO A 61 -7.54 -12.84 6.28
N ALA A 62 -6.69 -12.08 6.96
CA ALA A 62 -5.88 -11.05 6.32
C ALA A 62 -4.40 -11.24 6.63
N VAL A 63 -3.56 -10.91 5.66
CA VAL A 63 -2.10 -10.90 5.79
C VAL A 63 -1.57 -9.55 5.34
N VAL A 64 -0.56 -9.04 6.04
CA VAL A 64 0.08 -7.76 5.72
C VAL A 64 1.48 -8.03 5.18
N VAL A 65 1.75 -7.54 3.98
CA VAL A 65 3.05 -7.66 3.30
C VAL A 65 3.56 -6.25 2.98
N PRO A 66 4.31 -5.60 3.88
CA PRO A 66 4.79 -4.23 3.64
C PRO A 66 5.71 -4.15 2.42
N ALA A 67 5.48 -3.17 1.55
CA ALA A 67 6.31 -2.95 0.35
C ALA A 67 7.78 -2.66 0.69
N ALA A 68 8.05 -2.17 1.90
CA ALA A 68 9.41 -1.97 2.43
C ALA A 68 10.26 -3.27 2.42
N GLY A 69 9.63 -4.44 2.52
CA GLY A 69 10.29 -5.74 2.42
C GLY A 69 10.75 -6.11 1.00
N PHE A 70 10.44 -5.27 0.01
CA PHE A 70 10.73 -5.47 -1.41
C PHE A 70 11.52 -4.29 -1.98
N LEU A 71 12.17 -3.50 -1.13
CA LEU A 71 13.13 -2.50 -1.59
C LEU A 71 14.36 -3.19 -2.19
N ARG A 72 14.93 -2.57 -3.23
CA ARG A 72 16.20 -3.00 -3.81
C ARG A 72 17.34 -2.89 -2.77
N PRO A 73 18.41 -3.70 -2.92
CA PRO A 73 19.63 -3.59 -2.14
C PRO A 73 20.17 -2.16 -2.10
N ALA A 74 20.81 -1.75 -0.99
CA ALA A 74 21.32 -0.39 -0.86
C ALA A 74 22.30 0.01 -1.97
N SER A 75 23.06 -0.96 -2.51
CA SER A 75 23.98 -0.73 -3.62
C SER A 75 23.30 -0.25 -4.91
N LEU A 76 22.04 -0.62 -5.14
CA LEU A 76 21.23 -0.12 -6.26
C LEU A 76 20.41 1.08 -5.81
N ARG A 77 19.71 0.94 -4.68
CA ARG A 77 18.78 1.93 -4.17
C ARG A 77 19.43 3.29 -3.89
N LEU A 78 20.67 3.29 -3.41
CA LEU A 78 21.39 4.49 -3.00
C LEU A 78 22.50 4.87 -3.98
N GLU A 79 22.51 4.31 -5.20
CA GLU A 79 23.56 4.55 -6.19
C GLU A 79 23.62 6.01 -6.63
N HIS A 80 22.47 6.69 -6.66
CA HIS A 80 22.34 8.12 -6.94
C HIS A 80 22.43 9.01 -5.68
N GLY A 81 22.71 8.42 -4.52
CA GLY A 81 22.79 9.12 -3.24
C GLY A 81 21.68 8.72 -2.27
N ARG A 82 21.85 9.08 -1.00
CA ARG A 82 20.91 8.71 0.07
C ARG A 82 19.64 9.55 0.09
N THR A 83 19.66 10.69 -0.58
CA THR A 83 18.62 11.72 -0.55
C THR A 83 18.28 12.17 -1.97
N ASP A 84 18.16 11.20 -2.88
CA ASP A 84 17.79 11.44 -4.27
C ASP A 84 16.27 11.16 -4.46
N PRO A 85 15.44 12.20 -4.68
CA PRO A 85 13.99 12.03 -4.82
C PRO A 85 13.59 11.27 -6.09
N ASP A 86 14.35 11.37 -7.17
CA ASP A 86 14.04 10.68 -8.41
C ASP A 86 14.26 9.18 -8.22
N ALA A 87 15.42 8.78 -7.68
CA ALA A 87 15.69 7.39 -7.35
C ALA A 87 14.65 6.84 -6.34
N ARG A 88 14.27 7.63 -5.32
CA ARG A 88 13.22 7.26 -4.36
C ARG A 88 11.89 6.92 -5.01
N TYR A 89 11.56 7.59 -6.11
CA TYR A 89 10.33 7.40 -6.86
C TYR A 89 10.43 6.22 -7.84
N THR A 90 11.52 6.10 -8.61
CA THR A 90 11.60 5.15 -9.72
C THR A 90 12.33 3.86 -9.41
N ASP A 91 13.28 3.87 -8.49
CA ASP A 91 14.29 2.79 -8.40
C ASP A 91 14.32 2.06 -7.06
N TRP A 92 13.75 2.64 -6.01
CA TRP A 92 13.86 2.07 -4.66
C TRP A 92 13.05 0.79 -4.48
N LEU A 93 11.81 0.76 -4.98
CA LEU A 93 10.94 -0.41 -4.88
C LEU A 93 11.24 -1.38 -6.02
N ASP A 94 11.49 -2.65 -5.69
CA ASP A 94 11.50 -3.71 -6.70
C ASP A 94 10.07 -4.14 -7.00
N ALA A 95 9.37 -3.34 -7.80
CA ALA A 95 7.98 -3.61 -8.20
C ALA A 95 7.85 -4.96 -8.93
N GLY A 96 8.85 -5.36 -9.71
CA GLY A 96 8.87 -6.65 -10.39
C GLY A 96 8.98 -7.83 -9.42
N ALA A 97 9.76 -7.70 -8.35
CA ALA A 97 9.80 -8.69 -7.29
C ALA A 97 8.51 -8.70 -6.46
N LEU A 98 7.94 -7.54 -6.14
CA LEU A 98 6.65 -7.47 -5.43
C LEU A 98 5.53 -8.14 -6.24
N ALA A 99 5.48 -7.92 -7.56
CA ALA A 99 4.54 -8.60 -8.44
C ALA A 99 4.76 -10.13 -8.43
N ARG A 100 5.97 -10.57 -8.80
CA ARG A 100 6.28 -11.99 -9.02
C ARG A 100 6.24 -12.83 -7.75
N GLU A 101 6.61 -12.27 -6.60
CA GLU A 101 6.75 -13.02 -5.34
C GLU A 101 5.52 -12.89 -4.42
N VAL A 102 4.62 -11.93 -4.68
CA VAL A 102 3.49 -11.62 -3.79
C VAL A 102 2.17 -11.56 -4.55
N LEU A 103 2.03 -10.69 -5.55
CA LEU A 103 0.74 -10.41 -6.18
C LEU A 103 0.32 -11.45 -7.23
N ASP A 104 1.24 -11.84 -8.11
CA ASP A 104 0.96 -12.82 -9.17
C ASP A 104 0.69 -14.22 -8.58
N PRO A 105 1.46 -14.70 -7.57
CA PRO A 105 1.20 -16.01 -6.97
C PRO A 105 -0.16 -16.14 -6.31
N VAL A 106 -0.75 -15.06 -5.79
CA VAL A 106 -2.10 -15.10 -5.20
C VAL A 106 -3.20 -14.68 -6.18
N GLY A 107 -2.83 -14.21 -7.37
CA GLY A 107 -3.73 -13.86 -8.46
C GLY A 107 -4.24 -15.06 -9.28
N PRO A 108 -4.96 -14.80 -10.39
CA PRO A 108 -5.56 -15.85 -11.21
C PRO A 108 -4.54 -16.88 -11.73
N GLY A 109 -4.74 -18.16 -11.38
CA GLY A 109 -3.87 -19.26 -11.81
C GLY A 109 -2.50 -19.31 -11.11
N GLY A 110 -2.28 -18.48 -10.09
CA GLY A 110 -1.09 -18.51 -9.25
C GLY A 110 -1.04 -19.72 -8.31
N SER A 111 0.06 -19.87 -7.57
CA SER A 111 0.28 -20.98 -6.63
C SER A 111 -0.57 -20.90 -5.36
N GLY A 112 -1.11 -19.72 -5.03
CA GLY A 112 -1.75 -19.44 -3.75
C GLY A 112 -0.77 -19.29 -2.58
N GLU A 113 0.52 -19.06 -2.85
CA GLU A 113 1.55 -18.81 -1.83
C GLU A 113 2.18 -17.43 -2.04
N TYR A 114 2.43 -16.68 -0.98
CA TYR A 114 3.05 -15.36 -1.05
C TYR A 114 4.37 -15.32 -0.25
N LEU A 115 5.32 -14.49 -0.68
CA LEU A 115 6.54 -14.22 0.09
C LEU A 115 6.29 -13.06 1.06
N PRO A 116 6.49 -13.22 2.39
CA PRO A 116 6.22 -12.14 3.34
C PRO A 116 7.24 -10.99 3.28
N VAL A 117 8.49 -11.27 2.90
CA VAL A 117 9.58 -10.30 2.82
C VAL A 117 10.70 -10.87 1.94
N LEU A 118 11.26 -10.04 1.07
CA LEU A 118 12.39 -10.44 0.22
C LEU A 118 13.72 -9.91 0.77
N TRP A 119 13.73 -8.66 1.25
CA TRP A 119 14.92 -7.92 1.65
C TRP A 119 14.79 -7.38 3.08
N ASP A 120 15.79 -7.64 3.91
CA ASP A 120 15.97 -7.00 5.21
C ASP A 120 16.73 -5.69 4.99
N VAL A 121 15.98 -4.59 4.95
CA VAL A 121 16.51 -3.24 4.69
C VAL A 121 17.47 -2.78 5.78
N ALA A 122 17.25 -3.18 7.04
CA ALA A 122 18.09 -2.78 8.16
C ALA A 122 19.46 -3.47 8.13
N ARG A 123 19.50 -4.75 7.72
CA ARG A 123 20.75 -5.53 7.59
C ARG A 123 21.34 -5.51 6.18
N ASP A 124 20.64 -4.87 5.25
CA ASP A 124 20.94 -4.83 3.82
C ASP A 124 21.30 -6.21 3.24
N ARG A 125 20.40 -7.18 3.42
CA ARG A 125 20.59 -8.55 2.92
C ARG A 125 19.26 -9.23 2.61
N ALA A 126 19.30 -10.27 1.79
CA ALA A 126 18.14 -11.12 1.54
C ALA A 126 17.60 -11.70 2.85
N ALA A 127 16.28 -11.61 3.05
CA ALA A 127 15.61 -12.10 4.26
C ALA A 127 15.61 -13.63 4.34
N ARG A 128 15.68 -14.32 3.19
CA ARG A 128 15.72 -15.79 3.06
C ARG A 128 14.58 -16.50 3.78
N VAL A 129 13.39 -15.89 3.81
CA VAL A 129 12.17 -16.53 4.31
C VAL A 129 11.57 -17.42 3.22
N ARG A 130 10.69 -18.35 3.62
CA ARG A 130 9.96 -19.20 2.69
C ARG A 130 8.61 -18.55 2.34
N PRO A 131 8.09 -18.77 1.13
CA PRO A 131 6.70 -18.47 0.81
C PRO A 131 5.75 -19.13 1.82
N GLN A 132 4.61 -18.49 2.06
CA GLN A 132 3.58 -18.95 2.97
C GLN A 132 2.27 -19.16 2.20
N PRO A 133 1.49 -20.20 2.53
CA PRO A 133 0.18 -20.40 1.90
C PRO A 133 -0.75 -19.25 2.28
N MET A 134 -1.50 -18.77 1.29
CA MET A 134 -2.55 -17.80 1.52
C MET A 134 -3.76 -18.48 2.18
N PRO A 135 -4.35 -17.88 3.24
CA PRO A 135 -5.61 -18.35 3.77
C PRO A 135 -6.72 -18.33 2.71
N SER A 136 -7.63 -19.31 2.76
CA SER A 136 -8.82 -19.33 1.90
C SER A 136 -9.67 -18.07 2.10
N CYS A 137 -10.16 -17.48 1.01
CA CYS A 137 -10.91 -16.22 1.02
C CYS A 137 -10.13 -15.06 1.66
N GLY A 138 -8.80 -15.10 1.56
CA GLY A 138 -7.94 -14.16 2.26
C GLY A 138 -7.87 -12.78 1.61
N VAL A 139 -7.44 -11.80 2.39
CA VAL A 139 -7.12 -10.44 1.92
C VAL A 139 -5.62 -10.21 2.12
N LEU A 140 -4.91 -9.93 1.03
CA LEU A 140 -3.50 -9.59 1.04
C LEU A 140 -3.36 -8.07 0.99
N LEU A 141 -2.90 -7.47 2.09
CA LEU A 141 -2.73 -6.03 2.25
C LEU A 141 -1.26 -5.65 2.01
N VAL A 142 -1.01 -4.76 1.06
CA VAL A 142 0.33 -4.22 0.78
C VAL A 142 0.37 -2.73 1.13
N PRO A 143 0.83 -2.38 2.35
CA PRO A 143 1.04 -1.00 2.71
C PRO A 143 2.38 -0.47 2.18
N GLY A 144 2.37 0.77 1.71
CA GLY A 144 3.59 1.45 1.33
C GLY A 144 3.34 2.72 0.53
N PRO A 145 4.38 3.52 0.30
CA PRO A 145 4.32 4.70 -0.55
C PRO A 145 4.56 4.33 -2.02
N LEU A 146 3.96 5.11 -2.93
CA LEU A 146 4.26 5.11 -4.37
C LEU A 146 3.92 3.77 -5.04
N LEU A 147 2.80 3.14 -4.65
CA LEU A 147 2.42 1.81 -5.13
C LEU A 147 1.61 1.81 -6.44
N GLN A 148 1.10 2.96 -6.87
CA GLN A 148 0.29 3.07 -8.09
C GLN A 148 1.13 3.53 -9.29
N GLY A 149 0.65 3.29 -10.51
CA GLY A 149 1.37 3.63 -11.75
C GLY A 149 2.50 2.65 -12.12
N LEU A 150 2.71 1.61 -11.32
CA LEU A 150 3.77 0.60 -11.51
C LEU A 150 3.32 -0.66 -12.26
N GLY A 151 2.04 -0.74 -12.64
CA GLY A 151 1.47 -1.94 -13.27
C GLY A 151 1.28 -3.13 -12.32
N LEU A 152 1.28 -2.89 -11.00
CA LEU A 152 1.00 -3.91 -9.99
C LEU A 152 -0.47 -4.33 -10.03
N ALA A 153 -0.73 -5.63 -9.99
CA ALA A 153 -2.06 -6.22 -10.09
C ALA A 153 -2.81 -6.17 -8.75
N PHE A 154 -3.23 -4.99 -8.33
CA PHE A 154 -4.14 -4.81 -7.20
C PHE A 154 -5.60 -4.88 -7.64
N ASP A 155 -6.43 -5.54 -6.84
CA ASP A 155 -7.88 -5.60 -7.03
C ASP A 155 -8.58 -4.36 -6.44
N VAL A 156 -8.00 -3.81 -5.36
CA VAL A 156 -8.48 -2.59 -4.69
C VAL A 156 -7.29 -1.72 -4.29
N VAL A 157 -7.42 -0.40 -4.49
CA VAL A 157 -6.44 0.58 -4.02
C VAL A 157 -7.08 1.54 -3.01
N VAL A 158 -6.54 1.55 -1.78
CA VAL A 158 -6.83 2.54 -0.74
C VAL A 158 -5.69 3.54 -0.70
N HIS A 159 -5.94 4.79 -1.08
CA HIS A 159 -4.93 5.85 -1.10
C HIS A 159 -5.09 6.84 0.06
N LEU A 160 -4.05 6.97 0.89
CA LEU A 160 -3.94 7.93 1.99
C LEU A 160 -3.40 9.26 1.45
N ARG A 161 -4.33 10.12 1.05
CA ARG A 161 -4.00 11.41 0.47
C ARG A 161 -3.64 12.43 1.55
N VAL A 162 -2.51 13.10 1.37
CA VAL A 162 -2.15 14.31 2.12
C VAL A 162 -1.91 15.44 1.13
N ALA A 163 -2.59 16.58 1.31
CA ALA A 163 -2.38 17.76 0.47
C ALA A 163 -0.91 18.19 0.51
N PRO A 164 -0.34 18.72 -0.59
CA PRO A 164 1.06 19.13 -0.64
C PRO A 164 1.48 20.06 0.51
N ALA A 165 0.64 21.04 0.88
CA ALA A 165 0.91 21.94 2.00
C ALA A 165 0.94 21.23 3.37
N ALA A 166 0.05 20.26 3.59
CA ALA A 166 0.04 19.47 4.81
C ALA A 166 1.22 18.49 4.86
N ARG A 167 1.59 17.91 3.70
CA ARG A 167 2.75 17.02 3.54
C ARG A 167 4.04 17.75 3.91
N ARG A 168 4.29 18.93 3.31
CA ARG A 168 5.46 19.78 3.65
C ARG A 168 5.56 20.14 5.13
N ARG A 169 4.44 20.41 5.80
CA ARG A 169 4.41 20.77 7.23
C ARG A 169 4.69 19.58 8.15
N ARG A 170 4.28 18.38 7.75
CA ARG A 170 4.32 17.17 8.58
C ARG A 170 5.56 16.31 8.36
N THR A 171 6.18 16.40 7.18
CA THR A 171 7.42 15.69 6.90
C THR A 171 8.57 16.26 7.73
N PRO A 172 9.28 15.44 8.53
CA PRO A 172 10.49 15.85 9.25
C PRO A 172 11.52 16.49 8.32
N ALA A 173 12.31 17.44 8.84
CA ALA A 173 13.27 18.20 8.02
C ALA A 173 14.30 17.29 7.33
N GLU A 174 14.72 16.23 8.00
CA GLU A 174 15.65 15.21 7.49
C GLU A 174 15.05 14.33 6.38
N GLN A 175 13.72 14.32 6.21
CA GLN A 175 12.98 13.58 5.18
C GLN A 175 12.40 14.51 4.11
N ALA A 176 12.61 15.84 4.23
CA ALA A 176 12.05 16.81 3.29
C ALA A 176 12.56 16.62 1.85
N TRP A 177 13.70 15.96 1.68
CA TRP A 177 14.23 15.58 0.37
C TRP A 177 13.31 14.62 -0.40
N GLU A 178 12.39 13.90 0.25
CA GLU A 178 11.43 12.99 -0.41
C GLU A 178 10.23 13.73 -1.01
N LEU A 179 9.98 14.98 -0.59
CA LEU A 179 8.80 15.75 -1.02
C LEU A 179 8.67 15.89 -2.55
N PRO A 180 9.75 16.14 -3.32
CA PRO A 180 9.67 16.16 -4.77
C PRO A 180 9.23 14.84 -5.40
N ALA A 181 9.55 13.69 -4.79
CA ALA A 181 9.10 12.38 -5.26
C ALA A 181 7.57 12.27 -5.19
N PHE A 182 6.98 12.71 -4.07
CA PHE A 182 5.52 12.73 -3.91
C PHE A 182 4.84 13.82 -4.76
N ASP A 183 5.45 15.00 -4.90
CA ASP A 183 4.94 16.06 -5.79
C ASP A 183 4.92 15.58 -7.26
N ARG A 184 5.94 14.83 -7.68
CA ARG A 184 6.01 14.20 -9.01
C ARG A 184 4.99 13.08 -9.17
N TYR A 185 4.85 12.22 -8.16
CA TYR A 185 3.84 11.16 -8.13
C TYR A 185 2.41 11.70 -8.28
N ASP A 186 2.07 12.77 -7.54
CA ASP A 186 0.78 13.45 -7.65
C ASP A 186 0.52 13.95 -9.09
N ALA A 187 1.56 14.45 -9.77
CA ALA A 187 1.44 15.02 -11.11
C ALA A 187 1.42 13.98 -12.25
N GLU A 188 2.23 12.92 -12.15
CA GLU A 188 2.38 11.92 -13.20
C GLU A 188 1.35 10.78 -13.11
N VAL A 189 0.96 10.39 -11.89
CA VAL A 189 0.11 9.23 -11.65
C VAL A 189 -1.32 9.62 -11.29
N ASP A 190 -1.53 10.77 -10.65
CA ASP A 190 -2.81 11.16 -10.05
C ASP A 190 -3.42 10.01 -9.20
N PRO A 191 -2.77 9.64 -8.08
CA PRO A 191 -3.18 8.50 -7.27
C PRO A 191 -4.59 8.65 -6.68
N VAL A 192 -5.12 9.88 -6.62
CA VAL A 192 -6.51 10.14 -6.22
C VAL A 192 -7.48 9.66 -7.29
N ALA A 193 -7.16 9.83 -8.59
CA ALA A 193 -8.02 9.37 -9.67
C ALA A 193 -8.00 7.86 -9.86
N LEU A 194 -6.88 7.20 -9.54
CA LEU A 194 -6.72 5.76 -9.71
C LEU A 194 -7.23 4.92 -8.53
N ALA A 195 -7.29 5.49 -7.33
CA ALA A 195 -7.71 4.75 -6.13
C ALA A 195 -9.22 4.49 -6.08
N ASP A 196 -9.63 3.33 -5.55
CA ASP A 196 -11.03 3.00 -5.28
C ASP A 196 -11.55 3.70 -4.01
N ALA A 197 -10.68 3.82 -3.00
CA ALA A 197 -10.96 4.53 -1.77
C ALA A 197 -9.87 5.56 -1.50
N VAL A 198 -10.26 6.82 -1.29
CA VAL A 198 -9.35 7.90 -0.93
C VAL A 198 -9.62 8.31 0.50
N VAL A 199 -8.60 8.23 1.35
CA VAL A 199 -8.63 8.72 2.71
C VAL A 199 -7.91 10.06 2.75
N LEU A 200 -8.66 11.14 2.98
CA LEU A 200 -8.07 12.45 3.25
C LEU A 200 -7.49 12.42 4.66
N THR A 201 -6.17 12.58 4.76
CA THR A 201 -5.42 12.45 6.02
C THR A 201 -4.67 13.73 6.38
N ASP A 202 -5.08 14.89 5.85
CA ASP A 202 -4.46 16.20 6.15
C ASP A 202 -4.37 16.46 7.67
N SER A 203 -5.37 15.98 8.42
CA SER A 203 -5.40 15.87 9.89
C SER A 203 -5.58 14.41 10.29
N PRO A 204 -4.56 13.73 10.85
CA PRO A 204 -4.59 12.29 11.15
C PRO A 204 -5.74 11.87 12.08
N ASP A 205 -6.13 12.72 13.02
CA ASP A 205 -7.19 12.43 13.99
C ASP A 205 -8.61 12.60 13.41
N HIS A 206 -8.71 13.19 12.21
CA HIS A 206 -9.98 13.52 11.56
C HIS A 206 -9.96 13.13 10.07
N PRO A 207 -9.77 11.83 9.75
CA PRO A 207 -9.78 11.39 8.37
C PRO A 207 -11.16 11.54 7.73
N ALA A 208 -11.19 11.68 6.41
CA ALA A 208 -12.42 11.60 5.64
C ALA A 208 -12.28 10.62 4.48
N LEU A 209 -13.27 9.75 4.32
CA LEU A 209 -13.30 8.73 3.28
C LEU A 209 -14.09 9.20 2.06
N LEU A 210 -13.55 8.98 0.87
CA LEU A 210 -14.22 9.12 -0.41
C LEU A 210 -14.14 7.78 -1.14
N LEU A 211 -15.24 7.38 -1.80
CA LEU A 211 -15.33 6.12 -2.54
C LEU A 211 -15.55 6.39 -4.03
N GLN A 212 -14.98 5.52 -4.86
CA GLN A 212 -15.16 5.46 -6.31
C GLN A 212 -14.72 4.07 -6.83
N GLY A 213 -14.57 3.94 -8.14
CA GLY A 213 -14.04 2.72 -8.75
C GLY A 213 -14.90 1.52 -8.38
N CYS A 214 -14.30 0.49 -7.82
CA CYS A 214 -15.00 -0.74 -7.45
C CYS A 214 -15.99 -0.59 -6.28
N PHE A 215 -16.01 0.56 -5.57
CA PHE A 215 -16.92 0.83 -4.45
C PHE A 215 -18.14 1.69 -4.81
N THR A 216 -18.32 2.05 -6.08
CA THR A 216 -19.47 2.83 -6.58
C THR A 216 -20.05 2.22 -7.83
#